data_AF-A0A7X0JGC4-F1
#
_entry.id   AF-A0A7X0JGC4-F1
#
_cell.length_a   1.000
_cell.length_b   1.000
_cell.length_c   1.000
_cell.angle_alpha   90.00
_cell.angle_beta   90.00
_cell.angle_gamma   90.00
#
_symmetry.space_group_name_H-M   'P 1'
#
loop_
_entity.id
_entity.type
_entity.pdbx_description
1 polymer ?
#
loop_
_entity_poly.entity_id
_entity_poly.type
_entity_poly.pdbx_seq_one_letter_code
_entity_poly.pdbx_strand_id
1 'polypeptide(L)' 'MKRAVERLRARVVVRLRDVLPDAEVVARDDGVEVGARGLKRRWVEDPSLAWWRQ' A
#
# COMPACT_ATOMS: atom_id res chain seq x y z
N MET A 1 6.34 -18.99 4.99
CA MET A 1 5.99 -17.96 3.99
C MET A 1 4.95 -16.94 4.50
N LYS A 2 3.75 -17.38 4.93
CA LYS A 2 2.66 -16.51 5.41
C LYS A 2 3.07 -15.47 6.47
N ARG A 3 3.75 -15.91 7.54
CA ARG A 3 4.26 -15.01 8.61
C ARG A 3 5.29 -13.97 8.14
N ALA A 4 6.05 -14.25 7.07
CA ALA A 4 7.01 -13.28 6.54
C ALA A 4 6.29 -12.18 5.77
N VAL A 5 5.26 -12.55 4.99
CA VAL A 5 4.38 -11.62 4.27
C VAL A 5 3.60 -10.74 5.25
N GLU A 6 3.05 -11.31 6.32
CA GLU A 6 2.35 -10.56 7.37
C GLU A 6 3.25 -9.51 8.04
N ARG A 7 4.48 -9.90 8.39
CA ARG A 7 5.46 -8.97 8.97
C ARG A 7 5.87 -7.87 8.00
N LEU A 8 6.04 -8.19 6.72
CA LEU A 8 6.31 -7.21 5.69
C LEU A 8 5.14 -6.23 5.53
N ARG A 9 3.91 -6.74 5.49
CA ARG A 9 2.68 -5.93 5.42
C ARG A 9 2.59 -4.97 6.59
N ALA A 10 2.84 -5.44 7.81
CA ALA A 10 2.85 -4.59 9.00
C ALA A 10 3.89 -3.46 8.89
N ARG A 11 5.11 -3.75 8.43
CA ARG A 11 6.14 -2.72 8.22
C ARG A 11 5.76 -1.70 7.15
N VAL A 12 5.14 -2.14 6.05
CA VAL A 12 4.67 -1.26 4.98
C VAL A 12 3.56 -0.35 5.48
N VAL A 13 2.60 -0.86 6.26
CA VAL A 13 1.52 -0.06 6.85
C VAL A 13 2.08 1.03 7.76
N VAL A 14 3.03 0.70 8.64
CA VAL A 14 3.67 1.68 9.52
C VAL A 14 4.35 2.76 8.68
N ARG A 15 5.16 2.36 7.69
CA ARG A 15 5.87 3.30 6.82
C ARG A 15 4.92 4.22 6.05
N LEU A 16 3.80 3.69 5.55
CA LEU A 16 2.80 4.45 4.82
C LEU A 16 2.10 5.49 5.71
N ARG A 17 1.83 5.16 6.97
CA ARG A 17 1.29 6.12 7.94
C ARG A 17 2.28 7.25 8.25
N ASP A 18 3.58 6.94 8.28
CA ASP A 18 4.61 7.96 8.49
C ASP A 18 4.74 8.92 7.29
N VAL A 19 4.63 8.41 6.05
CA VAL A 19 4.78 9.23 4.84
C VAL A 19 3.50 9.93 4.40
N LEU A 20 2.34 9.39 4.75
CA LEU A 20 1.02 9.89 4.39
C LEU A 20 0.18 10.03 5.67
N PRO A 21 0.49 11.01 6.54
CA PRO A 21 -0.16 11.14 7.85
C PRO A 21 -1.67 11.42 7.75
N ASP A 22 -2.11 12.01 6.64
CA ASP A 22 -3.53 12.32 6.38
C ASP A 22 -4.26 11.21 5.59
N ALA A 23 -3.61 10.08 5.32
CA ALA A 23 -4.19 8.96 4.61
C ALA A 23 -4.74 7.90 5.56
N GLU A 24 -5.90 7.36 5.22
CA GLU A 24 -6.41 6.12 5.77
C GLU A 24 -5.62 4.95 5.17
N VAL A 25 -4.93 4.18 6.03
CA VAL A 25 -4.13 3.03 5.62
C VAL A 25 -4.66 1.77 6.31
N VAL A 26 -5.14 0.81 5.51
CA VAL A 26 -5.77 -0.44 5.98
C VAL A 26 -5.05 -1.65 5.40
N ALA A 27 -4.67 -2.60 6.26
CA ALA A 27 -4.18 -3.90 5.83
C ALA A 27 -5.37 -4.77 5.38
N ARG A 28 -5.29 -5.32 4.17
CA ARG A 28 -6.24 -6.32 3.63
C ARG A 28 -5.54 -7.65 3.51
N ASP A 29 -6.28 -8.73 3.27
CA ASP A 29 -5.72 -10.08 3.15
C ASP A 29 -4.80 -10.25 1.93
N ASP A 30 -5.07 -9.50 0.86
CA ASP A 30 -4.35 -9.45 -0.40
C ASP A 30 -3.31 -8.31 -0.47
N GLY A 31 -3.39 -7.28 0.36
CA GLY A 31 -2.49 -6.13 0.25
C GLY A 31 -2.65 -5.04 1.31
N VAL A 32 -2.33 -3.80 0.92
CA VAL A 32 -2.51 -2.59 1.73
C VAL A 32 -3.30 -1.59 0.91
N GLU A 33 -4.43 -1.14 1.46
CA GLU A 33 -5.28 -0.11 0.89
C GLU A 33 -4.91 1.25 1.48
N VAL A 34 -4.86 2.27 0.62
CA VAL A 34 -4.53 3.66 1.00
C VAL A 34 -5.58 4.61 0.41
N GLY A 35 -6.27 5.35 1.26
CA GLY A 35 -7.22 6.38 0.88
C GLY A 35 -6.81 7.75 1.45
N ALA A 36 -6.68 8.78 0.61
CA ALA A 36 -6.48 10.15 1.10
C ALA A 36 -7.31 11.14 0.27
N ARG A 37 -7.81 12.19 0.93
CA ARG A 37 -8.59 13.25 0.26
C ARG A 37 -7.67 14.01 -0.70
N GLY A 38 -7.97 13.97 -2.00
CA GLY A 38 -7.13 14.61 -3.02
C GLY A 38 -6.01 13.72 -3.59
N LEU A 39 -5.89 12.46 -3.13
CA LEU A 39 -5.13 11.44 -3.84
C LEU A 39 -5.89 11.11 -5.14
N LYS A 40 -5.77 11.97 -6.16
CA LYS A 40 -6.15 11.60 -7.53
C LYS A 40 -5.41 10.31 -7.81
N ARG A 41 -6.16 9.25 -8.18
CA ARG A 41 -5.62 8.06 -8.85
C ARG A 41 -4.91 8.50 -10.13
N ARG A 42 -3.73 9.09 -10.02
CA ARG A 42 -2.73 9.06 -11.07
C ARG A 42 -2.05 7.72 -10.85
N TRP A 43 -2.76 6.66 -11.25
CA TRP A 43 -2.11 5.40 -11.54
C TRP A 43 -1.05 5.76 -12.57
N VAL A 44 0.19 5.89 -12.10
CA VAL A 44 1.32 6.09 -12.98
C VAL A 44 1.27 4.87 -13.89
N GLU A 45 1.18 5.10 -15.20
CA GLU A 45 1.58 4.13 -16.20
C GLU A 45 3.09 3.87 -16.03
N ASP A 46 3.48 3.36 -14.86
CA ASP A 46 4.83 2.94 -14.57
C ASP A 46 4.90 1.46 -14.92
N PRO A 47 5.58 1.09 -16.01
CA PRO A 47 5.72 -0.30 -16.40
C PRO A 47 6.38 -1.15 -15.31
N SER A 48 7.17 -0.56 -14.41
CA SER A 48 7.85 -1.26 -13.32
C SER A 48 6.92 -1.71 -12.19
N LEU A 49 5.69 -1.17 -12.12
CA LEU A 49 4.67 -1.56 -11.13
C LEU A 49 3.62 -2.53 -11.72
N ALA A 50 3.80 -2.98 -12.96
CA ALA A 50 2.86 -3.88 -13.64
C ALA A 50 2.70 -5.25 -12.96
N TRP A 51 3.71 -5.74 -12.25
CA TRP A 51 3.69 -7.02 -11.52
C TRP A 51 2.67 -7.05 -10.37
N TRP A 52 2.17 -5.89 -9.93
CA TRP A 52 1.18 -5.77 -8.86
C TRP A 52 -0.28 -5.90 -9.34
N ARG A 53 -0.50 -6.07 -10.65
CA ARG A 53 -1.83 -6.32 -11.24
C ARG A 53 -2.21 -7.80 -11.31
N GLN A 54 -1.33 -8.72 -10.89
CA GLN A 54 -1.57 -10.17 -10.92
C GLN A 54 -1.85 -10.74 -9.55
#